data_AF-A0A6L7G8R9-F1
#
_entry.id   AF-A0A6L7G8R9-F1
#
_cell.length_a   1.000
_cell.length_b   1.000
_cell.length_c   1.000
_cell.angle_alpha   90.00
_cell.angle_beta   90.00
_cell.angle_gamma   90.00
#
_symmetry.space_group_name_H-M   'P 1'
#
loop_
_entity.id
_entity.type
_entity.pdbx_description
1 polymer ?
#
loop_
_entity_poly.entity_id
_entity_poly.type
_entity_poly.pdbx_seq_one_letter_code
_entity_poly.pdbx_strand_id
1 'polypeptide(L)'
;MTDHTMTRDAACGSARWAAGFMGMSIRTFYSKRPTLEAKGFPRPDPVLNLYIKADVKAWLEKRRRIQDSDKVVDGIERPSINLDAL
;
A
#
# COMPACT_ATOMS: atom_id res chain seq x y z
N MET A 1 5.84 19.88 12.77
CA MET A 1 6.57 18.68 13.24
C MET A 1 7.13 17.98 12.02
N THR A 2 8.46 17.95 11.89
CA THR A 2 9.15 17.42 10.72
C THR A 2 9.29 15.90 10.87
N ASP A 3 8.81 15.14 9.89
CA ASP A 3 8.87 13.68 9.90
C ASP A 3 10.28 13.22 9.45
N HIS A 4 11.22 13.09 10.39
CA HIS A 4 12.61 12.69 10.10
C HIS A 4 12.73 11.27 9.50
N THR A 5 11.64 10.50 9.51
CA THR A 5 11.54 9.19 8.85
C THR A 5 11.54 9.29 7.32
N MET A 6 11.30 10.48 6.76
CA MET A 6 11.38 10.73 5.31
C MET A 6 12.82 10.88 4.79
N THR A 7 13.81 11.04 5.67
CA THR A 7 15.22 11.18 5.28
C THR A 7 15.77 9.88 4.68
N ARG A 8 16.63 10.00 3.65
CA ARG A 8 17.17 8.85 2.89
C ARG A 8 17.98 7.89 3.76
N ASP A 9 18.66 8.41 4.78
CA ASP A 9 19.53 7.67 5.70
C ASP A 9 18.80 6.87 6.79
N ALA A 10 17.51 7.16 7.04
CA ALA A 10 16.76 6.42 8.05
C ALA A 10 16.43 5.00 7.55
N ALA A 11 16.92 3.98 8.24
CA ALA A 11 16.64 2.56 7.93
C ALA A 11 15.15 2.19 8.09
N CYS A 12 14.46 2.89 9.00
CA CYS A 12 13.05 2.71 9.29
C CYS A 12 12.21 3.87 8.73
N GLY A 13 10.99 3.57 8.28
CA GLY A 13 10.02 4.52 7.73
C GLY A 13 8.69 4.45 8.48
N SER A 14 8.02 5.58 8.66
CA SER A 14 6.68 5.63 9.23
C SER A 14 5.62 5.12 8.26
N ALA A 15 4.40 4.89 8.75
CA ALA A 15 3.24 4.60 7.90
C ALA A 15 3.01 5.69 6.82
N ARG A 16 3.35 6.95 7.14
CA ARG A 16 3.28 8.08 6.21
C ARG A 16 4.30 7.94 5.08
N TRP A 17 5.52 7.50 5.40
CA TRP A 17 6.54 7.19 4.40
C TRP A 17 6.10 6.02 3.51
N ALA A 18 5.61 4.92 4.09
CA ALA A 18 5.17 3.75 3.33
C ALA A 18 4.00 4.08 2.38
N ALA A 19 3.04 4.89 2.84
CA ALA A 19 1.93 5.37 2.02
C ALA A 19 2.43 6.22 0.84
N GLY A 20 3.31 7.18 1.10
CA GLY A 20 3.92 8.02 0.07
C GLY A 20 4.76 7.21 -0.93
N PHE A 21 5.52 6.23 -0.45
CA PHE A 21 6.32 5.34 -1.29
C PHE A 21 5.46 4.49 -2.23
N MET A 22 4.26 4.10 -1.80
CA MET A 22 3.29 3.38 -2.63
C MET A 22 2.36 4.31 -3.44
N GLY A 23 2.59 5.63 -3.42
CA GLY A 23 1.81 6.59 -4.18
C GLY A 23 0.35 6.75 -3.71
N MET A 24 0.05 6.43 -2.45
CA MET A 24 -1.31 6.54 -1.90
C MET A 24 -1.37 7.42 -0.66
N SER A 25 -2.58 7.91 -0.34
CA SER A 25 -2.80 8.67 0.88
C SER A 25 -2.63 7.79 2.13
N ILE A 26 -2.24 8.39 3.26
CA ILE A 26 -2.09 7.67 4.54
C ILE A 26 -3.41 7.00 4.99
N ARG A 27 -4.56 7.63 4.68
CA ARG A 27 -5.88 7.10 5.03
C ARG A 27 -6.17 5.84 4.20
N THR A 28 -5.89 5.89 2.90
CA THR A 28 -6.00 4.73 1.99
C THR A 28 -5.05 3.60 2.42
N PHE A 29 -3.84 3.95 2.86
CA PHE A 29 -2.87 2.97 3.36
C PHE A 29 -3.40 2.21 4.57
N TYR A 30 -3.99 2.89 5.57
CA TYR A 30 -4.58 2.21 6.72
C TYR A 30 -5.75 1.29 6.32
N SER A 31 -6.62 1.75 5.43
CA SER A 31 -7.73 0.92 4.93
C SER A 31 -7.25 -0.32 4.17
N LYS A 32 -6.17 -0.20 3.38
CA LYS A 32 -5.61 -1.31 2.60
C LYS A 32 -4.58 -2.14 3.37
N ARG A 33 -4.10 -1.68 4.53
CA ARG A 33 -3.12 -2.37 5.38
C ARG A 33 -3.46 -3.85 5.61
N PRO A 34 -4.67 -4.24 6.06
CA PRO A 34 -4.99 -5.66 6.26
C PRO A 34 -4.88 -6.48 4.98
N THR A 35 -5.31 -5.93 3.84
CA THR A 35 -5.18 -6.59 2.53
C THR A 35 -3.73 -6.70 2.09
N LEU A 36 -2.90 -5.69 2.38
CA LEU A 36 -1.47 -5.70 2.07
C LEU A 36 -0.75 -6.74 2.92
N GLU A 37 -1.01 -6.80 4.22
CA GLU A 37 -0.45 -7.81 5.13
C GLU A 37 -0.83 -9.23 4.69
N ALA A 38 -2.07 -9.45 4.25
CA ALA A 38 -2.51 -10.74 3.68
C ALA A 38 -1.74 -11.12 2.40
N LYS A 39 -1.31 -10.12 1.61
CA LYS A 39 -0.45 -10.30 0.43
C LYS A 39 1.05 -10.36 0.76
N GLY A 40 1.40 -10.45 2.05
CA GLY A 40 2.78 -10.56 2.52
C GLY A 40 3.52 -9.23 2.66
N PHE A 41 2.80 -8.10 2.76
CA PHE A 41 3.42 -6.82 3.11
C PHE A 41 4.04 -6.91 4.51
N PRO A 42 5.25 -6.35 4.72
CA PRO A 42 5.93 -6.42 6.00
C PRO A 42 5.10 -5.72 7.10
N ARG A 43 5.02 -6.38 8.26
CA ARG A 43 4.39 -5.79 9.45
C ARG A 43 5.34 -4.74 10.05
N PRO A 44 4.80 -3.70 10.72
CA PRO A 44 5.63 -2.77 11.47
C PRO A 44 6.36 -3.54 12.59
N ASP A 45 7.60 -3.14 12.85
CA ASP A 45 8.41 -3.69 13.92
C ASP A 45 7.69 -3.48 15.28
N PRO A 46 7.56 -4.51 16.12
CA PRO A 46 6.79 -4.41 17.36
C PRO A 46 7.43 -3.49 18.41
N VAL A 47 8.75 -3.23 18.31
CA VAL A 47 9.48 -2.38 19.24
C VAL A 47 9.44 -0.92 18.80
N LEU A 48 9.66 -0.67 17.51
CA LEU A 48 9.74 0.69 16.95
C LEU A 48 8.41 1.19 16.40
N ASN A 49 7.46 0.30 16.13
CA ASN A 49 6.20 0.59 15.45
C ASN A 49 6.41 1.26 14.07
N LEU A 50 7.53 0.96 13.44
CA LEU A 50 7.97 1.49 12.15
C LEU A 50 8.18 0.36 11.14
N TYR A 51 8.12 0.70 9.86
CA TYR A 51 8.41 -0.24 8.78
C TYR A 51 9.90 -0.19 8.43
N ILE A 52 10.52 -1.35 8.22
CA ILE A 52 11.88 -1.40 7.69
C ILE A 52 11.81 -1.06 6.20
N LYS A 53 12.52 0.01 5.77
CA LYS A 53 12.45 0.47 4.38
C LYS A 53 12.96 -0.58 3.39
N ALA A 54 13.94 -1.38 3.81
CA ALA A 54 14.49 -2.46 3.00
C ALA A 54 13.42 -3.52 2.68
N ASP A 55 12.62 -3.94 3.66
CA ASP A 55 11.56 -4.93 3.45
C ASP A 55 10.44 -4.40 2.56
N VAL A 56 10.04 -3.14 2.75
CA VAL A 56 9.01 -2.51 1.91
C VAL A 56 9.47 -2.42 0.45
N LYS A 57 10.75 -2.08 0.22
CA LYS A 57 11.35 -2.08 -1.12
C LYS A 57 11.43 -3.49 -1.69
N ALA A 58 11.93 -4.46 -0.95
CA ALA A 58 12.05 -5.85 -1.39
C ALA A 58 10.67 -6.46 -1.72
N TRP A 59 9.65 -6.14 -0.93
CA TRP A 59 8.27 -6.54 -1.22
C TRP A 59 7.77 -5.93 -2.53
N LEU A 60 8.01 -4.62 -2.75
CA LEU A 60 7.61 -3.95 -3.99
C LEU A 60 8.39 -4.48 -5.21
N GLU A 61 9.68 -4.76 -5.08
CA GLU A 61 10.51 -5.33 -6.14
C GLU A 61 10.08 -6.76 -6.48
N LYS A 62 9.78 -7.59 -5.48
CA LYS A 62 9.19 -8.92 -5.66
C LYS A 62 7.87 -8.83 -6.42
N ARG A 63 7.03 -7.85 -6.07
CA ARG A 63 5.75 -7.60 -6.72
C ARG A 63 5.88 -7.03 -8.13
N ARG A 64 6.91 -6.20 -8.40
CA ARG A 64 7.25 -5.69 -9.74
C ARG A 64 7.79 -6.79 -10.64
N ARG A 65 8.53 -7.74 -10.07
CA ARG A 65 9.03 -8.93 -10.78
C ARG A 65 7.91 -9.90 -11.11
N ILE A 66 6.84 -9.91 -10.31
CA ILE A 66 5.53 -10.47 -10.67
C ILE A 66 4.82 -9.42 -11.56
N GLN A 67 5.36 -9.17 -12.75
CA GLN A 67 4.77 -8.23 -13.69
C GLN A 67 3.48 -8.84 -14.27
N ASP A 68 2.35 -8.21 -13.93
CA ASP A 68 1.08 -8.12 -14.66
C ASP A 68 0.37 -9.43 -15.08
N SER A 69 -0.10 -10.22 -14.12
CA SER A 69 -1.19 -11.18 -14.39
C SER A 69 -2.37 -11.09 -13.44
N ASP A 70 -2.36 -10.16 -12.46
CA ASP A 70 -3.47 -10.04 -11.53
C ASP A 70 -4.23 -8.72 -11.74
N LYS A 71 -5.21 -8.85 -12.63
CA LYS A 71 -6.33 -7.93 -12.86
C LYS A 71 -6.73 -7.21 -11.58
N VAL A 72 -6.46 -5.91 -11.50
CA VAL A 72 -7.35 -5.03 -10.71
C VAL A 72 -8.58 -4.80 -11.59
N VAL A 73 -9.46 -5.80 -11.61
CA VAL A 73 -10.89 -5.57 -11.76
C VAL A 73 -11.31 -4.81 -10.51
N ASP A 74 -11.14 -3.49 -10.56
CA ASP A 74 -11.89 -2.57 -9.70
C ASP A 74 -13.33 -2.69 -10.17
N GLY A 75 -14.04 -3.66 -9.60
CA GLY A 75 -15.46 -3.85 -9.78
C GLY A 75 -16.21 -2.66 -9.18
N ILE A 76 -16.25 -1.57 -9.93
CA ILE A 76 -17.37 -0.64 -9.86
C ILE A 76 -18.38 -1.17 -10.89
N GLU A 77 -19.05 -2.27 -10.54
CA GLU A 77 -20.32 -2.61 -11.18
C GLU A 77 -21.32 -1.53 -10.78
N ARG A 78 -21.38 -0.45 -11.56
CA ARG A 78 -22.56 0.41 -11.54
C ARG A 78 -23.70 -0.45 -12.07
N PRO A 79 -24.81 -0.64 -11.34
CA PRO A 79 -25.97 -1.29 -11.93
C PRO A 79 -26.40 -0.45 -13.13
N SER A 80 -26.32 -1.05 -14.31
CA SER A 80 -26.93 -0.54 -15.52
C SER A 80 -28.44 -0.49 -15.30
N ILE A 81 -28.96 0.69 -14.99
CA ILE A 81 -30.39 0.94 -14.99
C ILE A 81 -30.78 1.02 -16.47
N ASN A 82 -31.35 -0.06 -17.01
CA ASN A 82 -31.99 -0.03 -18.32
C ASN A 82 -33.22 0.87 -18.21
N LEU A 83 -33.12 2.06 -18.80
CA LEU A 83 -34.21 3.04 -18.88
C LEU A 83 -35.04 2.86 -20.16
N ASP A 84 -35.29 1.61 -20.57
CA ASP A 84 -36.18 1.28 -21.68
C ASP A 84 -37.33 0.41 -21.16
N ALA A 85 -38.32 1.07 -20.55
CA ALA A 85 -39.73 0.65 -20.49
C ALA A 85 -40.52 1.56 -19.53
N LEU A 86 -41.07 2.66 -20.05
CA LEU A 86 -42.35 3.24 -19.61
C LEU A 86 -42.84 4.30 -20.61
#